data_AF-A0A918WG17-F1
#
_entry.id   AF-A0A918WG17-F1
#
_cell.length_a   1.000
_cell.length_b   1.000
_cell.length_c   1.000
_cell.angle_alpha   90.00
_cell.angle_beta   90.00
_cell.angle_gamma   90.00
#
_symmetry.space_group_name_H-M   'P 1'
#
loop_
_entity.id
_entity.type
_entity.pdbx_description
1 polymer ?
#
loop_
_entity_poly.entity_id
_entity_poly.type
_entity_poly.pdbx_seq_one_letter_code
_entity_poly.pdbx_strand_id
1 'polypeptide(L)'
;MLRAFVAFVVESPSALVHLGSVVAKKQSFLIDIWYFSRSILRDRAMRRRFLAQLLIVILTLLVLGNWFLSDWVESTRPRFIVWWGGTTFLTVWMLMLAAYDALRVRREILEEDEFEDFS
;
A
#
# COMPACT_ATOMS: atom_id res chain seq x y z
N MET A 1 13.88 46.80 -15.61
CA MET A 1 13.68 45.41 -15.12
C MET A 1 12.82 45.33 -13.86
N LEU A 2 12.97 46.21 -12.86
CA LEU A 2 12.17 46.18 -11.62
C LEU A 2 10.65 46.43 -11.83
N ARG A 3 10.26 47.28 -12.80
CA ARG A 3 8.83 47.60 -13.07
C ARG A 3 8.05 46.44 -13.70
N ALA A 4 8.71 45.58 -14.48
CA ALA A 4 8.09 44.40 -15.08
C ALA A 4 7.80 43.29 -14.04
N PHE A 5 8.65 43.19 -13.02
CA PHE A 5 8.47 42.24 -11.92
C PHE A 5 7.30 42.63 -11.00
N VAL A 6 7.15 43.93 -10.71
CA VAL A 6 6.02 44.44 -9.92
C VAL A 6 4.70 44.29 -10.67
N ALA A 7 4.67 44.51 -11.98
CA ALA A 7 3.48 44.28 -12.80
C ALA A 7 3.07 42.79 -12.82
N PHE A 8 4.05 41.88 -12.93
CA PHE A 8 3.79 40.43 -12.90
C PHE A 8 3.20 39.94 -11.56
N VAL A 9 3.64 40.53 -10.44
CA VAL A 9 3.12 40.19 -9.10
C VAL A 9 1.71 40.76 -8.86
N VAL A 10 1.39 41.93 -9.41
CA VAL A 10 0.07 42.56 -9.28
C VAL A 10 -1.00 41.92 -10.19
N GLU A 11 -0.60 41.36 -11.34
CA GLU A 11 -1.52 40.77 -12.34
C GLU A 11 -1.89 39.30 -12.09
N SER A 12 -1.36 38.64 -11.05
CA SER A 12 -1.59 37.19 -10.84
C SER A 12 -2.25 36.79 -9.50
N PRO A 13 -3.45 37.31 -9.19
CA PRO A 13 -4.28 36.72 -8.13
C PRO A 13 -4.72 35.29 -8.46
N SER A 14 -4.72 34.89 -9.74
CA SER A 14 -5.10 33.55 -10.20
C SER A 14 -4.05 32.47 -9.93
N ALA A 15 -2.76 32.79 -9.92
CA ALA A 15 -1.69 31.83 -9.62
C ALA A 15 -1.69 31.43 -8.14
N LEU A 16 -2.00 32.37 -7.22
CA LEU A 16 -2.11 32.09 -5.79
C LEU A 16 -3.31 31.18 -5.46
N VAL A 17 -4.43 31.32 -6.16
CA VAL A 17 -5.61 30.43 -6.04
C VAL A 17 -5.29 29.02 -6.55
N HIS A 18 -4.58 28.91 -7.69
CA HIS A 18 -4.16 27.61 -8.21
C HIS A 18 -3.20 26.89 -7.26
N LEU A 19 -2.22 27.59 -6.69
CA LEU A 19 -1.27 27.02 -5.74
C LEU A 19 -1.96 26.55 -4.45
N GLY A 20 -2.93 27.33 -3.94
CA GLY A 20 -3.76 26.95 -2.80
C GLY A 20 -4.60 25.70 -3.04
N SER A 21 -5.19 25.55 -4.23
CA SER A 21 -5.97 24.36 -4.59
C SER A 21 -5.12 23.09 -4.71
N VAL A 22 -3.88 23.20 -5.19
CA VAL A 22 -2.94 22.07 -5.32
C VAL A 22 -2.43 21.62 -3.94
N VAL A 23 -2.14 22.56 -3.05
CA VAL A 23 -1.73 22.25 -1.66
C VAL A 23 -2.88 21.60 -0.88
N ALA A 24 -4.10 22.13 -1.00
CA ALA A 24 -5.29 21.56 -0.35
C ALA A 24 -5.60 20.14 -0.86
N LYS A 25 -5.45 19.88 -2.16
CA LYS A 25 -5.66 18.55 -2.76
C LYS A 25 -4.59 17.53 -2.35
N LYS A 26 -3.34 17.97 -2.16
CA LYS A 26 -2.24 17.11 -1.68
C LYS A 26 -2.43 16.77 -0.20
N GLN A 27 -2.95 17.70 0.59
CA GLN A 27 -3.23 17.53 2.01
C GLN A 27 -4.45 16.62 2.25
N SER A 28 -5.51 16.72 1.43
CA SER A 28 -6.66 15.81 1.52
C SER A 28 -6.24 14.35 1.24
N PHE A 29 -5.38 14.14 0.23
CA PHE A 29 -4.89 12.80 -0.12
C PHE A 29 -4.10 12.13 1.02
N LEU A 30 -3.34 12.90 1.81
CA LEU A 30 -2.59 12.38 2.96
C LEU A 30 -3.51 12.01 4.13
N ILE A 31 -4.57 12.79 4.34
CA ILE A 31 -5.59 12.51 5.37
C ILE A 31 -6.38 11.24 4.99
N ASP A 32 -6.74 11.10 3.71
CA ASP A 32 -7.44 9.92 3.21
C ASP A 32 -6.60 8.64 3.41
N ILE A 33 -5.29 8.67 3.14
CA ILE A 33 -4.38 7.55 3.40
C ILE A 33 -4.34 7.20 4.89
N TRP A 34 -4.32 8.20 5.78
CA TRP A 34 -4.29 7.99 7.22
C TRP A 34 -5.58 7.33 7.73
N TYR A 35 -6.75 7.81 7.27
CA TYR A 35 -8.04 7.20 7.59
C TYR A 35 -8.21 5.81 6.98
N PHE A 36 -7.73 5.59 5.76
CA PHE A 36 -7.75 4.28 5.11
C PHE A 36 -6.87 3.28 5.87
N SER A 37 -5.70 3.71 6.32
CA SER A 37 -4.79 2.92 7.17
C SER A 37 -5.44 2.54 8.50
N ARG A 38 -6.13 3.50 9.14
CA ARG A 38 -6.84 3.29 10.41
C ARG A 38 -8.03 2.33 10.24
N SER A 39 -8.74 2.43 9.12
CA SER A 39 -9.91 1.59 8.81
C SER A 39 -9.51 0.13 8.53
N ILE A 40 -8.45 -0.08 7.73
CA ILE A 40 -7.91 -1.41 7.43
C ILE A 40 -7.38 -2.14 8.67
N LEU A 41 -6.82 -1.41 9.63
CA LEU A 41 -6.29 -2.01 10.86
C LEU A 41 -7.38 -2.47 11.85
N ARG A 42 -8.61 -1.98 11.71
CA ARG A 42 -9.69 -2.20 12.69
C ARG A 42 -10.53 -3.44 12.39
N ASP A 43 -10.64 -3.85 11.14
CA ASP A 43 -11.56 -4.93 10.76
C ASP A 43 -10.83 -6.24 10.42
N ARG A 44 -11.02 -7.25 11.27
CA ARG A 44 -10.43 -8.59 11.15
C ARG A 44 -10.82 -9.26 9.83
N ALA A 45 -12.03 -9.04 9.36
CA ALA A 45 -12.50 -9.57 8.08
C ALA A 45 -11.79 -8.91 6.90
N MET A 46 -11.53 -7.61 6.98
CA MET A 46 -10.85 -6.85 5.93
C MET A 46 -9.38 -7.24 5.80
N ARG A 47 -8.67 -7.45 6.91
CA ARG A 47 -7.27 -7.94 6.91
C ARG A 47 -7.13 -9.32 6.24
N ARG A 48 -8.01 -10.27 6.59
CA ARG A 48 -8.00 -11.61 5.99
C ARG A 48 -8.35 -11.59 4.51
N ARG A 49 -9.31 -10.75 4.08
CA ARG A 49 -9.64 -10.57 2.66
C ARG A 49 -8.46 -10.00 1.87
N PHE A 50 -7.74 -9.03 2.43
CA PHE A 50 -6.55 -8.48 1.81
C PHE A 50 -5.44 -9.54 1.65
N LEU A 51 -5.15 -10.31 2.71
CA LEU A 51 -4.19 -11.42 2.64
C LEU A 51 -4.61 -12.48 1.62
N ALA A 52 -5.88 -12.85 1.57
CA ALA A 52 -6.40 -13.83 0.61
C ALA A 52 -6.28 -13.33 -0.85
N GLN A 53 -6.59 -12.06 -1.11
CA GLN A 53 -6.41 -11.44 -2.43
C GLN A 53 -4.93 -11.44 -2.82
N LEU A 54 -4.05 -11.06 -1.89
CA LEU A 54 -2.60 -11.00 -2.13
C LEU A 54 -2.02 -12.39 -2.41
N LEU A 55 -2.50 -13.42 -1.73
CA LEU A 55 -2.17 -14.83 -2.00
C LEU A 55 -2.62 -15.26 -3.41
N ILE A 56 -3.85 -14.94 -3.80
CA ILE A 56 -4.36 -15.26 -5.16
C ILE A 56 -3.49 -14.59 -6.23
N VAL A 57 -3.09 -13.32 -6.01
CA VAL A 57 -2.20 -12.60 -6.92
C VAL A 57 -0.85 -13.29 -7.04
N ILE A 58 -0.22 -13.68 -5.92
CA ILE A 58 1.07 -14.37 -5.93
C ILE A 58 0.96 -15.72 -6.65
N LEU A 59 -0.08 -16.52 -6.37
CA LEU A 59 -0.32 -17.79 -7.05
C LEU A 59 -0.52 -17.60 -8.55
N THR A 60 -1.26 -16.56 -8.94
CA THR A 60 -1.49 -16.22 -10.34
C THR A 60 -0.18 -15.83 -11.03
N LEU A 61 0.65 -15.00 -10.40
CA LEU A 61 1.99 -14.64 -10.89
C LEU A 61 2.92 -15.84 -11.02
N LEU A 62 2.83 -16.80 -10.09
CA LEU A 62 3.64 -18.01 -10.10
C LEU A 62 3.23 -18.95 -11.25
N VAL A 63 1.93 -19.16 -11.45
CA VAL A 63 1.40 -19.96 -12.57
C VAL A 63 1.71 -19.29 -13.92
N LEU A 64 1.48 -17.98 -14.04
CA LEU A 64 1.82 -17.22 -15.24
C LEU A 64 3.32 -17.27 -15.55
N GLY A 65 4.16 -17.06 -14.53
CA GLY A 65 5.62 -17.11 -14.68
C GLY A 65 6.14 -18.48 -15.09
N ASN A 66 5.49 -19.55 -14.64
CA ASN A 66 5.93 -20.91 -14.91
C ASN A 66 5.40 -21.47 -16.24
N TRP A 67 4.17 -21.16 -16.63
CA TRP A 67 3.54 -21.74 -17.84
C TRP A 67 3.49 -20.79 -19.03
N PHE A 68 3.15 -19.53 -18.81
CA PHE A 68 2.82 -18.62 -19.91
C PHE A 68 4.01 -17.72 -20.29
N LEU A 69 4.88 -17.47 -19.33
CA LEU A 69 6.01 -16.55 -19.47
C LEU A 69 7.37 -17.25 -19.44
N SER A 70 7.42 -18.60 -19.45
CA SER A 70 8.68 -19.37 -19.42
C SER A 70 9.66 -18.89 -20.49
N ASP A 71 9.18 -18.81 -21.74
CA ASP A 71 10.01 -18.49 -22.89
C ASP A 71 10.43 -17.01 -22.90
N TRP A 72 9.59 -16.12 -22.36
CA TRP A 72 9.89 -14.68 -22.28
C TRP A 72 10.84 -14.34 -21.13
N VAL A 73 10.69 -15.03 -20.00
CA VAL A 73 11.51 -14.84 -18.80
C VAL A 73 12.91 -15.42 -18.99
N GLU A 74 13.03 -16.55 -19.69
CA GLU A 74 14.33 -17.15 -20.02
C GLU A 74 15.11 -16.38 -21.09
N SER A 75 14.44 -15.58 -21.91
CA SER A 75 15.08 -14.82 -23.00
C SER A 75 16.17 -13.85 -22.54
N THR A 76 16.14 -13.38 -21.28
CA THR A 76 17.15 -12.43 -20.78
C THR A 76 17.38 -12.58 -19.28
N ARG A 77 18.65 -12.81 -18.89
CA ARG A 77 19.10 -12.97 -17.49
C ARG A 77 18.53 -11.94 -16.48
N PRO A 78 18.46 -10.62 -16.77
CA PRO A 78 17.88 -9.66 -15.83
C PRO A 78 16.35 -9.81 -15.66
N ARG A 79 15.62 -10.25 -16.68
CA ARG A 79 14.15 -10.45 -16.59
C ARG A 79 13.81 -11.59 -15.65
N PHE A 80 14.59 -12.67 -15.70
CA PHE A 80 14.50 -13.78 -14.75
C PHE A 80 14.67 -13.30 -13.31
N ILE A 81 15.73 -12.53 -13.01
CA ILE A 81 16.02 -12.05 -11.65
C ILE A 81 14.93 -11.09 -11.16
N VAL A 82 14.48 -10.16 -12.01
CA VAL A 82 13.44 -9.19 -11.61
C VAL A 82 12.10 -9.88 -11.38
N TRP A 83 11.72 -10.83 -12.23
CA TRP A 83 10.47 -11.57 -12.11
C TRP A 83 10.46 -12.46 -10.85
N TRP A 84 11.43 -13.36 -10.74
CA TRP A 84 11.52 -14.28 -9.60
C TRP A 84 11.85 -13.57 -8.30
N GLY A 85 12.71 -12.55 -8.35
CA GLY A 85 13.05 -11.71 -7.20
C GLY A 85 11.84 -10.92 -6.70
N GLY A 86 11.06 -10.32 -7.61
CA GLY A 86 9.82 -9.61 -7.29
C GLY A 86 8.78 -10.53 -6.67
N THR A 87 8.54 -11.70 -7.27
CA THR A 87 7.57 -12.69 -6.74
C THR A 87 8.02 -13.25 -5.38
N THR A 88 9.32 -13.54 -5.21
CA THR A 88 9.86 -14.00 -3.92
C THR A 88 9.73 -12.92 -2.85
N PHE A 89 10.06 -11.67 -3.18
CA PHE A 89 9.93 -10.54 -2.27
C PHE A 89 8.48 -10.33 -1.83
N LEU A 90 7.53 -10.35 -2.77
CA LEU A 90 6.09 -10.27 -2.48
C LEU A 90 5.62 -11.43 -1.57
N THR A 91 6.14 -12.63 -1.79
CA THR A 91 5.82 -13.80 -0.96
C THR A 91 6.32 -13.63 0.47
N VAL A 92 7.57 -13.18 0.65
CA VAL A 92 8.14 -12.90 1.98
C VAL A 92 7.35 -11.79 2.69
N TRP A 93 7.00 -10.73 1.95
CA TRP A 93 6.18 -9.65 2.48
C TRP A 93 4.79 -10.14 2.95
N MET A 94 4.13 -10.99 2.16
CA MET A 94 2.87 -11.63 2.53
C MET A 94 3.02 -12.46 3.81
N LEU A 95 4.09 -13.25 3.93
CA LEU A 95 4.36 -14.05 5.12
C LEU A 95 4.52 -13.19 6.38
N MET A 96 5.21 -12.05 6.30
CA MET A 96 5.30 -11.11 7.42
C MET A 96 3.92 -10.58 7.84
N LEU A 97 3.09 -10.19 6.86
CA LEU A 97 1.73 -9.71 7.15
C LEU A 97 0.84 -10.80 7.75
N ALA A 98 0.95 -12.04 7.27
CA ALA A 98 0.23 -13.19 7.81
C ALA A 98 0.66 -13.51 9.26
N ALA A 99 1.96 -13.45 9.55
CA ALA A 99 2.49 -13.64 10.89
C ALA A 99 1.99 -12.54 11.86
N TYR A 100 1.97 -11.28 11.41
CA TYR A 100 1.40 -10.18 12.19
C TYR A 100 -0.09 -10.38 12.48
N ASP A 101 -0.87 -10.83 11.48
CA ASP A 101 -2.30 -11.14 11.66
C ASP A 101 -2.51 -12.22 12.72
N ALA A 102 -1.71 -13.30 12.67
CA ALA A 102 -1.76 -14.39 13.64
C ALA A 102 -1.41 -13.94 15.06
N LEU A 103 -0.35 -13.14 15.23
CA LEU A 103 0.05 -12.59 16.53
C LEU A 103 -1.02 -11.64 17.10
N ARG A 104 -1.63 -10.82 16.26
CA ARG A 104 -2.69 -9.90 16.70
C ARG A 104 -3.95 -10.63 17.13
N VAL A 105 -4.29 -11.72 16.44
CA VAL A 105 -5.38 -12.62 16.84
C VAL A 105 -5.09 -13.29 18.19
N ARG A 106 -3.86 -13.74 18.42
CA ARG A 106 -3.48 -14.31 19.72
C ARG A 106 -3.64 -13.31 20.86
N ARG A 107 -3.27 -12.05 20.63
CA ARG A 107 -3.41 -11.00 21.64
C ARG A 107 -4.87 -10.72 22.01
N GLU A 108 -5.77 -10.70 21.02
CA GLU A 108 -7.21 -10.50 21.24
C GLU A 108 -7.83 -11.58 22.14
N ILE A 109 -7.43 -12.85 21.94
CA ILE A 109 -7.89 -13.98 22.77
C ILE A 109 -7.37 -13.87 24.21
N LEU A 110 -6.09 -13.52 24.37
CA LEU A 110 -5.49 -13.36 25.70
C LEU A 110 -6.09 -12.21 26.50
N GLU A 111 -6.47 -11.13 25.82
CA GLU A 111 -7.19 -10.01 26.44
C GLU A 111 -8.58 -10.48 26.92
N GLU A 112 -9.33 -11.26 26.14
CA GLU A 112 -10.62 -11.85 26.55
C GLU A 112 -10.49 -12.78 27.77
N ASP A 113 -9.49 -13.67 27.80
CA ASP A 113 -9.25 -14.60 28.91
C ASP A 113 -8.96 -13.84 30.24
N GLU A 114 -8.24 -12.72 30.17
CA GLU A 114 -7.95 -11.88 31.34
C GLU A 114 -9.23 -11.23 31.90
N PHE A 115 -10.18 -10.81 31.04
CA PHE A 115 -11.45 -10.22 31.50
C PHE A 115 -12.39 -11.23 32.17
N GLU A 116 -12.37 -12.51 31.78
CA GLU A 116 -13.18 -13.56 32.44
C GLU A 116 -12.70 -13.83 33.88
N ASP A 117 -11.40 -13.76 34.15
CA ASP A 117 -10.83 -13.94 35.49
C ASP A 117 -11.19 -12.78 36.47
N PHE A 118 -11.62 -11.62 35.97
CA PHE A 118 -12.03 -10.46 36.77
C PHE A 118 -13.55 -10.33 36.97
N SER A 119 -14.38 -11.18 36.35
CA SER A 119 -15.86 -11.18 36.45
C SER A 119 -16.39 -12.22 37.43
#